data_AF-A0A5S6Q2C1-F1
#
_entry.id   AF-A0A5S6Q2C1-F1
#
_cell.length_a   1.000
_cell.length_b   1.000
_cell.length_c   1.000
_cell.angle_alpha   90.00
_cell.angle_beta   90.00
_cell.angle_gamma   90.00
#
_symmetry.space_group_name_H-M   'P 1'
#
loop_
_entity.id
_entity.type
_entity.pdbx_description
1 polymer ?
#
loop_
_entity_poly.entity_id
_entity_poly.type
_entity_poly.pdbx_seq_one_letter_code
_entity_poly.pdbx_strand_id
1 'polypeptide(L)'
;MFWICRYVKPVFTLPCAWPSPLCCCKTIKTSAWFGAEPLKRKKRVDPAIIRARLDKKKRRLEKAIRQILQQGKKLKPIQEIAVDNKLLDNLDSLNRCSKIKEEEQDERILFLKDWAKYSLEKRRQRYASLRSIIRSHEKAMKELRLVSEELFKAALEVNPKLLPSKRKGVVNIAPMSAYESPDGDYKDTTKKWE
;
A
#
# COMPACT_ATOMS: atom_id res chain seq x y z
N MET A 1 -9.36 35.88 15.28
CA MET A 1 -10.76 35.81 15.77
C MET A 1 -11.48 34.67 15.05
N PHE A 2 -11.47 33.47 15.61
CA PHE A 2 -12.30 32.36 15.14
C PHE A 2 -12.97 31.76 16.38
N TRP A 3 -14.27 31.97 16.50
CA TRP A 3 -15.09 31.45 17.58
C TRP A 3 -15.30 29.95 17.38
N ILE A 4 -14.83 29.15 18.34
CA ILE A 4 -15.15 27.73 18.46
C ILE A 4 -16.51 27.64 19.17
N CYS A 5 -17.58 27.40 18.41
CA CYS A 5 -18.90 27.15 18.98
C CYS A 5 -18.95 25.69 19.50
N ARG A 6 -18.76 25.52 20.82
CA ARG A 6 -18.99 24.25 21.51
C ARG A 6 -20.49 24.02 21.63
N TYR A 7 -21.01 23.06 20.85
CA TYR A 7 -22.38 22.59 20.96
C TYR A 7 -22.51 21.67 22.19
N VAL A 8 -23.06 22.20 23.28
CA VAL A 8 -23.40 21.45 24.50
C VAL A 8 -24.73 20.74 24.27
N LYS A 9 -24.76 19.41 24.39
CA LYS A 9 -26.01 18.64 24.33
C LYS A 9 -26.82 18.86 25.63
N PRO A 10 -28.12 19.22 25.55
CA PRO A 10 -28.97 19.20 26.73
C PRO A 10 -29.30 17.75 27.11
N VAL A 11 -29.09 17.45 28.39
CA VAL A 11 -29.54 16.22 29.05
C VAL A 11 -31.07 16.29 29.10
N PHE A 12 -31.74 15.50 28.24
CA PHE A 12 -33.17 15.28 28.33
C PHE A 12 -33.43 14.33 29.50
N THR A 13 -33.85 14.88 30.63
CA THR A 13 -34.45 14.15 31.74
C THR A 13 -35.86 13.74 31.33
N LEU A 14 -36.05 12.45 31.05
CA LEU A 14 -37.39 11.85 30.96
C LEU A 14 -37.95 11.71 32.38
N PRO A 15 -39.17 12.19 32.68
CA PRO A 15 -39.82 11.86 33.93
C PRO A 15 -40.27 10.40 33.90
N CYS A 16 -39.61 9.58 34.72
CA CYS A 16 -40.06 8.25 35.11
C CYS A 16 -41.37 8.37 35.90
N ALA A 17 -42.51 8.45 35.22
CA ALA A 17 -43.81 8.19 35.84
C ALA A 17 -43.98 6.67 35.98
N TRP A 18 -43.66 6.15 37.16
CA TRP A 18 -44.00 4.79 37.56
C TRP A 18 -45.51 4.75 37.87
N PRO A 19 -46.31 3.90 37.22
CA PRO A 19 -47.61 3.56 37.76
C PRO A 19 -47.39 2.74 39.04
N SER A 20 -47.95 3.22 40.15
CA SER A 20 -47.93 2.56 41.44
C SER A 20 -48.63 1.18 41.40
N PRO A 21 -48.21 0.23 42.25
CA PRO A 21 -48.59 -1.17 42.15
C PRO A 21 -49.77 -1.46 43.08
N LEU A 22 -51.00 -1.29 42.61
CA LEU A 22 -52.21 -1.71 43.34
C LEU A 22 -53.30 -2.16 42.34
N CYS A 23 -53.08 -3.30 41.70
CA CYS A 23 -54.17 -4.19 41.33
C CYS A 23 -53.61 -5.60 41.12
N CYS A 24 -53.60 -6.37 42.20
CA CYS A 24 -53.37 -7.81 42.18
C CYS A 24 -54.60 -8.47 41.53
N CYS A 25 -54.59 -8.62 40.21
CA CYS A 25 -55.28 -9.74 39.58
C CYS A 25 -54.21 -10.62 38.95
N LYS A 26 -53.92 -11.73 39.64
CA LYS A 26 -53.15 -12.86 39.11
C LYS A 26 -53.90 -13.36 37.87
N THR A 27 -53.60 -12.84 36.70
CA THR A 27 -54.02 -13.47 35.44
C THR A 27 -53.17 -14.73 35.32
N ILE A 28 -53.81 -15.87 35.57
CA ILE A 28 -53.25 -17.18 35.25
C ILE A 28 -52.95 -17.13 33.75
N LYS A 29 -51.67 -17.02 33.39
CA LYS A 29 -51.24 -17.20 32.00
C LYS A 29 -51.28 -18.68 31.71
N THR A 30 -52.44 -19.17 31.30
CA THR A 30 -52.51 -20.46 30.63
C THR A 30 -51.74 -20.31 29.32
N SER A 31 -50.56 -20.93 29.20
CA SER A 31 -50.01 -21.20 27.87
C SER A 31 -51.07 -21.96 27.10
N ALA A 32 -51.33 -21.58 25.85
CA ALA A 32 -52.24 -22.34 25.01
C ALA A 32 -51.72 -23.78 24.97
N TRP A 33 -52.53 -24.73 25.43
CA TRP A 33 -52.29 -26.15 25.26
C TRP A 33 -52.39 -26.43 23.77
N PHE A 34 -51.28 -26.26 23.04
CA PHE A 34 -51.11 -26.88 21.74
C PHE A 34 -50.92 -28.37 22.03
N GLY A 35 -52.02 -29.05 22.36
CA GLY A 35 -52.13 -30.49 22.12
C GLY A 35 -51.71 -30.73 20.67
N ALA A 36 -51.13 -31.88 20.38
CA ALA A 36 -50.49 -32.21 19.10
C ALA A 36 -51.42 -32.04 17.87
N GLU A 37 -51.77 -30.80 17.53
CA GLU A 37 -52.45 -30.42 16.31
C GLU A 37 -51.51 -30.84 15.20
N PRO A 38 -51.98 -31.66 14.24
CA PRO A 38 -51.12 -32.12 13.17
C PRO A 38 -50.48 -30.90 12.49
N LEU A 39 -49.14 -30.90 12.39
CA LEU A 39 -48.39 -29.73 11.90
C LEU A 39 -49.00 -29.25 10.59
N LYS A 40 -49.48 -28.00 10.59
CA LYS A 40 -50.00 -27.36 9.37
C LYS A 40 -48.96 -27.49 8.26
N ARG A 41 -49.36 -28.10 7.15
CA ARG A 41 -48.49 -28.32 5.99
C ARG A 41 -47.88 -26.99 5.56
N LYS A 42 -46.55 -26.93 5.45
CA LYS A 42 -45.85 -25.72 5.00
C LYS A 42 -46.40 -25.31 3.63
N LYS A 43 -46.92 -24.09 3.53
CA LYS A 43 -47.44 -23.54 2.27
C LYS A 43 -46.28 -23.36 1.29
N ARG A 44 -46.50 -23.78 0.04
CA ARG A 44 -45.55 -23.53 -1.05
C ARG A 44 -45.45 -22.01 -1.25
N VAL A 45 -44.24 -21.49 -1.27
CA VAL A 45 -43.99 -20.05 -1.46
C VAL A 45 -44.19 -19.70 -2.93
N ASP A 46 -44.84 -18.55 -3.19
CA ASP A 46 -45.06 -18.08 -4.55
C ASP A 46 -43.74 -17.93 -5.32
N PRO A 47 -43.70 -18.32 -6.60
CA PRO A 47 -42.48 -18.26 -7.40
C PRO A 47 -41.93 -16.82 -7.53
N ALA A 48 -42.79 -15.80 -7.50
CA ALA A 48 -42.39 -14.40 -7.52
C ALA A 48 -41.59 -13.99 -6.27
N ILE A 49 -41.98 -14.49 -5.08
CA ILE A 49 -41.28 -14.21 -3.82
C ILE A 49 -39.90 -14.88 -3.81
N ILE A 50 -39.79 -16.08 -4.38
CA ILE A 50 -38.50 -16.79 -4.53
C ILE A 50 -37.57 -16.01 -5.46
N ARG A 51 -38.05 -15.56 -6.63
CA ARG A 51 -37.27 -14.72 -7.57
C ARG A 51 -36.79 -13.43 -6.92
N ALA A 52 -37.68 -12.70 -6.24
CA ALA A 52 -37.32 -11.47 -5.54
C ALA A 52 -36.27 -11.69 -4.43
N ARG A 53 -36.32 -12.83 -3.72
CA ARG A 53 -35.29 -13.21 -2.74
C ARG A 53 -33.94 -13.50 -3.41
N LEU A 54 -33.93 -14.18 -4.56
CA LEU A 54 -32.71 -14.46 -5.33
C LEU A 54 -32.10 -13.18 -5.89
N ASP A 55 -32.89 -12.27 -6.45
CA ASP A 55 -32.39 -11.00 -7.01
C ASP A 55 -31.83 -10.09 -5.92
N LYS A 56 -32.45 -10.07 -4.72
CA LYS A 56 -31.87 -9.39 -3.56
C LYS A 56 -30.52 -9.97 -3.16
N LYS A 57 -30.34 -11.30 -3.20
CA LYS A 57 -29.05 -11.95 -2.93
C LYS A 57 -28.02 -11.61 -4.01
N LYS A 58 -28.39 -11.66 -5.29
CA LYS A 58 -27.52 -11.27 -6.41
C LYS A 58 -27.01 -9.83 -6.26
N ARG A 59 -27.92 -8.86 -6.03
CA ARG A 59 -27.55 -7.45 -5.83
C ARG A 59 -26.63 -7.23 -4.63
N ARG A 60 -26.79 -8.01 -3.55
CA ARG A 60 -25.88 -7.95 -2.39
C ARG A 60 -24.49 -8.45 -2.75
N LEU A 61 -24.41 -9.58 -3.45
CA LEU A 61 -23.14 -10.14 -3.90
C LEU A 61 -22.44 -9.22 -4.90
N GLU A 62 -23.16 -8.65 -5.86
CA GLU A 62 -22.62 -7.67 -6.81
C GLU A 62 -22.04 -6.44 -6.11
N LYS A 63 -22.74 -5.90 -5.11
CA LYS A 63 -22.23 -4.77 -4.31
C LYS A 63 -20.99 -5.15 -3.52
N ALA A 64 -20.97 -6.33 -2.90
CA ALA A 64 -19.80 -6.82 -2.17
C ALA A 64 -18.60 -7.00 -3.10
N ILE A 65 -18.81 -7.60 -4.28
CA ILE A 65 -17.77 -7.73 -5.31
C ILE A 65 -17.27 -6.35 -5.74
N ARG A 66 -18.15 -5.37 -5.99
CA ARG A 66 -17.74 -3.99 -6.31
C ARG A 66 -16.89 -3.36 -5.21
N GLN A 67 -17.24 -3.57 -3.93
CA GLN A 67 -16.46 -3.05 -2.81
C GLN A 67 -15.08 -3.70 -2.70
N ILE A 68 -15.01 -5.02 -2.81
CA ILE A 68 -13.75 -5.78 -2.78
C ILE A 68 -12.84 -5.36 -3.95
N LEU A 69 -13.40 -5.22 -5.17
CA LEU A 69 -12.66 -4.75 -6.32
C LEU A 69 -12.16 -3.31 -6.15
N GLN A 70 -12.95 -2.45 -5.49
CA GLN A 70 -12.54 -1.07 -5.21
C GLN A 70 -11.43 -1.02 -4.15
N GLN A 71 -11.48 -1.88 -3.13
CA GLN A 71 -10.45 -2.01 -2.11
C GLN A 71 -9.16 -2.60 -2.67
N GLY A 72 -9.22 -3.66 -3.48
CA GLY A 72 -8.06 -4.29 -4.09
C GLY A 72 -7.29 -3.40 -5.08
N LYS A 73 -7.92 -2.33 -5.58
CA LYS A 73 -7.27 -1.29 -6.40
C LYS A 73 -6.50 -0.26 -5.57
N LYS A 74 -6.71 -0.20 -4.25
CA LYS A 74 -5.98 0.74 -3.39
C LYS A 74 -4.57 0.21 -3.19
N LEU A 75 -3.59 1.03 -3.57
CA LEU A 75 -2.18 0.71 -3.35
C LEU A 75 -1.85 0.84 -1.87
N LYS A 76 -0.93 -0.01 -1.39
CA LYS A 76 -0.38 0.12 -0.04
C LYS A 76 0.42 1.43 0.05
N PRO A 77 0.32 2.17 1.17
CA PRO A 77 1.09 3.38 1.34
C PRO A 77 2.59 3.07 1.43
N ILE A 78 3.42 3.93 0.83
CA ILE A 78 4.88 3.83 0.91
C ILE A 78 5.33 4.57 2.17
N GLN A 79 5.82 3.81 3.15
CA GLN A 79 6.16 4.36 4.47
C GLN A 79 7.33 5.34 4.42
N GLU A 80 8.35 5.07 3.60
CA GLU A 80 9.56 5.90 3.47
C GLU A 80 9.29 7.32 2.93
N ILE A 81 8.19 7.50 2.20
CA ILE A 81 7.78 8.80 1.66
C ILE A 81 7.02 9.62 2.70
N ALA A 82 6.31 8.95 3.62
CA ALA A 82 5.53 9.61 4.65
C ALA A 82 6.45 10.08 5.79
N VAL A 83 6.35 11.36 6.15
CA VAL A 83 7.05 11.89 7.32
C VAL A 83 6.35 11.42 8.59
N ASP A 84 7.11 10.93 9.56
CA ASP A 84 6.57 10.53 10.85
C ASP A 84 6.06 11.75 11.64
N ASN A 85 4.85 11.65 12.17
CA ASN A 85 4.24 12.72 12.98
C ASN A 85 5.11 13.13 14.17
N LYS A 86 5.85 12.17 14.76
CA LYS A 86 6.78 12.44 15.86
C LYS A 86 7.87 13.43 15.49
N LEU A 87 8.31 13.46 14.23
CA LEU A 87 9.30 14.43 13.76
C LEU A 87 8.69 15.81 13.59
N LEU A 88 7.44 15.86 13.09
CA LEU A 88 6.69 17.12 12.92
C LEU A 88 6.46 17.82 14.26
N ASP A 89 6.13 17.07 15.30
CA ASP A 89 5.91 17.59 16.65
C ASP A 89 7.19 18.19 17.28
N ASN A 90 8.38 17.74 16.85
CA ASN A 90 9.67 18.15 17.41
C ASN A 90 10.47 19.10 16.51
N LEU A 91 9.88 19.64 15.43
CA LEU A 91 10.60 20.44 14.43
C LEU A 91 11.33 21.64 15.03
N ASP A 92 10.70 22.35 15.96
CA ASP A 92 11.27 23.55 16.58
C ASP A 92 12.54 23.22 17.38
N SER A 93 12.60 22.04 18.00
CA SER A 93 13.78 21.57 18.74
C SER A 93 14.92 21.12 17.82
N LEU A 94 14.59 20.62 16.62
CA LEU A 94 15.55 20.16 15.62
C LEU A 94 16.12 21.31 14.80
N ASN A 95 15.40 22.43 14.70
CA ASN A 95 15.78 23.57 13.89
C ASN A 95 16.92 24.37 14.54
N ARG A 96 18.16 23.93 14.28
CA ARG A 96 19.37 24.67 14.64
C ARG A 96 19.58 25.80 13.62
N CYS A 97 18.83 26.88 13.74
CA CYS A 97 19.04 28.10 12.96
C CYS A 97 20.34 28.82 13.37
N SER A 98 21.50 28.19 13.17
CA SER A 98 22.78 28.89 13.26
C SER A 98 22.97 29.74 12.01
N LYS A 99 23.13 31.05 12.18
CA LYS A 99 23.51 31.95 11.08
C LYS A 99 24.88 31.50 10.57
N ILE A 100 24.93 30.99 9.34
CA ILE A 100 26.18 30.58 8.69
C ILE A 100 26.95 31.85 8.33
N LYS A 101 28.26 31.87 8.59
CA LYS A 101 29.13 32.99 8.19
C LYS A 101 29.18 33.11 6.67
N GLU A 102 29.38 34.32 6.15
CA GLU A 102 29.43 34.57 4.70
C GLU A 102 30.55 33.78 4.01
N GLU A 103 31.74 33.74 4.61
CA GLU A 103 32.88 32.95 4.14
C GLU A 103 32.53 31.46 3.94
N GLU A 104 31.86 30.85 4.92
CA GLU A 104 31.42 29.44 4.85
C GLU A 104 30.34 29.23 3.77
N GLN A 105 29.51 30.24 3.49
CA GLN A 105 28.53 30.16 2.42
C GLN A 105 29.22 30.18 1.05
N ASP A 106 30.21 31.05 0.87
CA ASP A 106 31.00 31.14 -0.37
C ASP A 106 31.76 29.85 -0.66
N GLU A 107 32.37 29.24 0.35
CA GLU A 107 33.03 27.93 0.23
C GLU A 107 32.07 26.84 -0.23
N ARG A 108 30.86 26.79 0.35
CA ARG A 108 29.83 25.82 -0.08
C ARG A 108 29.40 26.05 -1.52
N ILE A 109 29.23 27.31 -1.93
CA ILE A 109 28.87 27.66 -3.30
C ILE A 109 29.97 27.22 -4.27
N LEU A 110 31.23 27.47 -3.94
CA LEU A 110 32.37 27.04 -4.76
C LEU A 110 32.41 25.51 -4.88
N PHE A 111 32.27 24.80 -3.75
CA PHE A 111 32.22 23.34 -3.72
C PHE A 111 31.09 22.78 -4.60
N LEU A 112 29.89 23.36 -4.53
CA LEU A 112 28.75 22.93 -5.35
C LEU A 112 28.99 23.16 -6.85
N LYS A 113 29.64 24.27 -7.21
CA LYS A 113 30.03 24.54 -8.62
C LYS A 113 31.01 23.47 -9.11
N ASP A 114 32.01 23.12 -8.32
CA ASP A 114 33.00 22.12 -8.71
C ASP A 114 32.40 20.70 -8.73
N TRP A 115 31.51 20.39 -7.79
CA TRP A 115 30.74 19.15 -7.80
C TRP A 115 29.85 19.04 -9.05
N ALA A 116 29.23 20.14 -9.49
CA ALA A 116 28.43 20.18 -10.70
C ALA A 116 29.29 19.93 -11.95
N LYS A 117 30.47 20.55 -12.05
CA LYS A 117 31.45 20.32 -13.13
C LYS A 117 31.87 18.85 -13.17
N TYR A 118 32.30 18.31 -12.03
CA TYR A 118 32.72 16.91 -11.88
C TYR A 118 31.60 15.93 -12.30
N SER A 119 30.39 16.16 -11.81
CA SER A 119 29.22 15.33 -12.13
C SER A 119 28.88 15.36 -13.63
N LEU A 120 29.01 16.52 -14.27
CA LEU A 120 28.81 16.66 -15.71
C LEU A 120 29.88 15.90 -16.50
N GLU A 121 31.15 16.01 -16.10
CA GLU A 121 32.25 15.29 -16.76
C GLU A 121 32.08 13.78 -16.65
N LYS A 122 31.82 13.26 -15.44
CA LYS A 122 31.54 11.83 -15.21
C LYS A 122 30.37 11.33 -16.06
N ARG A 123 29.33 12.15 -16.21
CA ARG A 123 28.18 11.85 -17.08
C ARG A 123 28.59 11.81 -18.55
N ARG A 124 29.39 12.77 -19.03
CA ARG A 124 29.90 12.80 -20.40
C ARG A 124 30.73 11.57 -20.73
N GLN A 125 31.64 11.17 -19.84
CA GLN A 125 32.48 9.97 -20.00
C GLN A 125 31.63 8.68 -20.08
N ARG A 126 30.61 8.55 -19.22
CA ARG A 126 29.65 7.43 -19.28
C ARG A 126 28.93 7.38 -20.63
N TYR A 127 28.43 8.52 -21.11
CA TYR A 127 27.76 8.58 -22.41
C TYR A 127 28.70 8.30 -23.58
N ALA A 128 29.94 8.76 -23.54
CA ALA A 128 30.94 8.46 -24.56
C ALA A 128 31.20 6.94 -24.63
N SER A 129 31.34 6.29 -23.48
CA SER A 129 31.53 4.84 -23.37
C SER A 129 30.32 4.07 -23.92
N LEU A 130 29.10 4.46 -23.53
CA LEU A 130 27.87 3.85 -24.01
C LEU A 130 27.67 4.03 -25.53
N ARG A 131 27.98 5.22 -26.05
CA ARG A 131 27.96 5.48 -27.51
C ARG A 131 28.97 4.59 -28.24
N SER A 132 30.15 4.37 -27.66
CA SER A 132 31.15 3.46 -28.24
C SER A 132 30.61 2.03 -28.32
N ILE A 133 30.02 1.53 -27.24
CA ILE A 133 29.41 0.18 -27.18
C ILE A 133 28.28 0.03 -28.21
N ILE A 134 27.41 1.03 -28.35
CA ILE A 134 26.32 0.97 -29.33
C ILE A 134 26.88 0.96 -30.75
N ARG A 135 27.85 1.83 -31.06
CA ARG A 135 28.47 1.87 -32.40
C ARG A 135 29.20 0.58 -32.75
N SER A 136 29.91 -0.02 -31.79
CA SER A 136 30.60 -1.29 -32.02
C SER A 136 29.59 -2.42 -32.25
N HIS A 137 28.49 -2.44 -31.47
CA HIS A 137 27.40 -3.39 -31.67
C HIS A 137 26.73 -3.24 -33.05
N GLU A 138 26.39 -2.02 -33.45
CA GLU A 138 25.79 -1.74 -34.77
C GLU A 138 26.71 -2.15 -35.92
N LYS A 139 28.01 -1.85 -35.81
CA LYS A 139 29.01 -2.26 -36.80
C LYS A 139 29.10 -3.78 -36.88
N ALA A 140 29.20 -4.47 -35.74
CA ALA A 140 29.24 -5.93 -35.68
C ALA A 140 27.98 -6.55 -36.32
N MET A 141 26.79 -5.98 -36.08
CA MET A 141 25.54 -6.46 -36.69
C MET A 141 25.49 -6.25 -38.21
N LYS A 142 26.05 -5.14 -38.73
CA LYS A 142 26.16 -4.90 -40.16
C LYS A 142 27.09 -5.91 -40.83
N GLU A 143 28.26 -6.13 -40.24
CA GLU A 143 29.25 -7.11 -40.74
C GLU A 143 28.68 -8.53 -40.70
N LEU A 144 28.04 -8.91 -39.60
CA LEU A 144 27.42 -10.23 -39.44
C LEU A 144 26.33 -10.47 -40.48
N ARG A 145 25.50 -9.46 -40.79
CA ARG A 145 24.49 -9.55 -41.85
C ARG A 145 25.09 -9.76 -43.25
N LEU A 146 26.26 -9.20 -43.53
CA LEU A 146 26.97 -9.42 -44.81
C LEU A 146 27.52 -10.84 -44.92
N VAL A 147 27.92 -11.45 -43.80
CA VAL A 147 28.47 -12.81 -43.76
C VAL A 147 27.37 -13.88 -43.77
N SER A 148 26.34 -13.73 -42.94
CA SER A 148 25.24 -14.69 -42.81
C SER A 148 23.96 -14.04 -42.30
N GLU A 149 22.88 -14.19 -43.06
CA GLU A 149 21.57 -13.70 -42.66
C GLU A 149 20.91 -14.57 -41.57
N GLU A 150 21.20 -15.87 -41.54
CA GLU A 150 20.65 -16.81 -40.56
C GLU A 150 21.14 -16.49 -39.14
N LEU A 151 22.45 -16.27 -38.99
CA LEU A 151 23.04 -15.87 -37.70
C LEU A 151 22.53 -14.50 -37.24
N PHE A 152 22.27 -13.59 -38.19
CA PHE A 152 21.72 -12.28 -37.89
C PHE A 152 20.31 -12.39 -37.30
N LYS A 153 19.46 -13.24 -37.89
CA LYS A 153 18.11 -13.51 -37.35
C LYS A 153 18.19 -14.12 -35.95
N ALA A 154 19.05 -15.11 -35.75
CA ALA A 154 19.25 -15.72 -34.43
C ALA A 154 19.74 -14.71 -33.37
N ALA A 155 20.63 -13.77 -33.74
CA ALA A 155 21.13 -12.76 -32.82
C ALA A 155 20.09 -11.71 -32.42
N LEU A 156 19.07 -11.48 -33.25
CA LEU A 156 17.95 -10.57 -32.94
C LEU A 156 16.94 -11.18 -31.96
N GLU A 157 16.91 -12.51 -31.83
CA GLU A 157 15.98 -13.18 -30.94
C GLU A 157 16.28 -12.84 -29.48
N VAL A 158 15.25 -12.37 -28.77
CA VAL A 158 15.36 -12.03 -27.35
C VAL A 158 15.40 -13.32 -26.53
N ASN A 159 16.50 -13.58 -25.84
CA ASN A 159 16.64 -14.75 -24.98
C ASN A 159 15.69 -14.65 -23.76
N PRO A 160 14.63 -15.48 -23.65
CA PRO A 160 13.70 -15.41 -22.53
C PRO A 160 14.34 -15.83 -21.21
N LYS A 161 15.44 -16.61 -21.26
CA LYS A 161 16.20 -17.07 -20.09
C LYS A 161 16.93 -15.93 -19.35
N LEU A 162 17.08 -14.75 -19.96
CA LEU A 162 17.74 -13.60 -19.32
C LEU A 162 16.87 -12.93 -18.25
N LEU A 163 15.56 -13.19 -18.24
CA LEU A 163 14.62 -12.65 -17.28
C LEU A 163 13.97 -13.79 -16.49
N PRO A 164 13.92 -13.76 -15.15
CA PRO A 164 14.35 -12.69 -14.25
C PRO A 164 15.85 -12.75 -13.89
N SER A 165 16.60 -11.66 -14.10
CA SER A 165 17.99 -11.56 -13.61
C SER A 165 18.05 -10.95 -12.21
N LYS A 166 18.84 -11.58 -11.32
CA LYS A 166 19.14 -11.05 -9.97
C LYS A 166 20.62 -10.73 -9.91
N ARG A 167 20.96 -9.47 -9.61
CA ARG A 167 22.35 -9.02 -9.42
C ARG A 167 22.46 -8.38 -8.05
N LYS A 168 23.46 -8.80 -7.26
CA LYS A 168 23.78 -8.17 -5.98
C LYS A 168 24.60 -6.90 -6.25
N GLY A 169 24.36 -5.85 -5.46
CA GLY A 169 25.17 -4.64 -5.51
C GLY A 169 26.61 -4.90 -5.05
N VAL A 170 27.50 -3.95 -5.33
CA VAL A 170 28.87 -3.98 -4.79
C VAL A 170 28.81 -3.70 -3.29
N VAL A 171 29.59 -4.44 -2.50
CA VAL A 171 29.71 -4.27 -1.05
C VAL A 171 30.95 -3.41 -0.76
N ASN A 172 30.91 -2.60 0.30
CA ASN A 172 32.04 -1.75 0.72
C ASN A 172 33.31 -2.57 1.02
N ILE A 173 33.15 -3.76 1.62
CA ILE A 173 34.22 -4.70 1.96
C ILE A 173 33.84 -6.07 1.41
N ALA A 174 34.81 -6.78 0.85
CA ALA A 174 34.58 -8.15 0.38
C ALA A 174 34.23 -9.10 1.54
N PRO A 175 33.45 -10.16 1.30
CA PRO A 175 33.14 -11.15 2.32
C PRO A 175 34.40 -11.81 2.89
N MET A 176 34.51 -11.86 4.22
CA MET A 176 35.58 -12.59 4.91
C MET A 176 35.17 -14.06 5.06
N SER A 177 36.05 -15.00 4.69
CA SER A 177 35.75 -16.43 4.73
C SER A 177 35.64 -17.01 6.14
N ALA A 178 36.31 -16.41 7.11
CA ALA A 178 36.40 -16.90 8.49
C ALA A 178 35.47 -16.16 9.48
N TYR A 179 34.47 -15.43 8.98
CA TYR A 179 33.52 -14.73 9.85
C TYR A 179 32.32 -15.62 10.19
N GLU A 180 32.25 -16.05 11.44
CA GLU A 180 31.07 -16.73 11.99
C GLU A 180 30.08 -15.68 12.48
N SER A 181 28.91 -15.64 11.84
CA SER A 181 27.84 -14.74 12.25
C SER A 181 27.18 -15.25 13.53
N PRO A 182 26.89 -14.38 14.52
CA PRO A 182 26.21 -14.78 15.74
C PRO A 182 24.77 -15.24 15.46
N ASP A 183 24.29 -16.20 16.25
CA ASP A 183 22.91 -16.70 16.14
C ASP A 183 21.88 -15.66 16.57
N GLY A 184 20.75 -15.59 15.84
CA GLY A 184 19.65 -14.70 16.17
C GLY A 184 18.37 -14.98 15.38
N ASP A 185 17.22 -14.68 16.00
CA ASP A 185 15.90 -14.87 15.38
C ASP A 185 15.49 -13.65 14.52
N TYR A 186 15.09 -13.90 13.28
CA TYR A 186 14.47 -12.88 12.43
C TYR A 186 12.97 -12.76 12.71
N LYS A 187 12.52 -11.59 13.19
CA LYS A 187 11.10 -11.26 13.35
C LYS A 187 10.67 -10.27 12.28
N ASP A 188 9.75 -10.68 11.43
CA ASP A 188 9.16 -9.81 10.41
C ASP A 188 8.23 -8.78 11.07
N THR A 189 8.60 -7.49 11.01
CA THR A 189 7.84 -6.37 11.55
C THR A 189 7.07 -5.59 10.48
N THR A 190 6.95 -6.14 9.26
CA THR A 190 6.24 -5.47 8.17
C THR A 190 4.77 -5.24 8.51
N LYS A 191 4.30 -3.99 8.33
CA LYS A 191 2.90 -3.62 8.58
C LYS A 191 2.00 -4.27 7.53
N LYS A 192 1.03 -5.05 7.97
CA LYS A 192 -0.04 -5.59 7.13
C LYS A 192 -1.13 -4.53 6.95
N TRP A 193 -1.53 -4.30 5.71
CA TRP A 193 -2.61 -3.38 5.33
C TRP A 193 -3.75 -4.24 4.78
N GLU A 194 -4.83 -4.37 5.55
CA GLU A 194 -6.08 -5.06 5.16
C GLU A 194 -7.12 -4.08 4.59
#